data_AF-A0A261TN78-F1
#
_entry.id   AF-A0A261TN78-F1
#
_cell.length_a   1.000
_cell.length_b   1.000
_cell.length_c   1.000
_cell.angle_alpha   90.00
_cell.angle_beta   90.00
_cell.angle_gamma   90.00
#
_symmetry.space_group_name_H-M   'P 1'
#
loop_
_entity.id
_entity.type
_entity.pdbx_description
1 polymer ?
#
loop_
_entity_poly.entity_id
_entity_poly.type
_entity_poly.pdbx_seq_one_letter_code
_entity_poly.pdbx_strand_id
1 'polypeptide(L)'
;MKQRETWLAINNSSPFGQAMRDRSEILVGMVEDELRAALDHHGCPIDSPSVAERLFSPQYYKYVETVGRQWLADNSAFYVFTNGPLLHALEHLSDAEYQQSMDLLTHPDLQYSRTIADIRSTVDWLFSERLGYPRSGDSVYQKLAMLVEFKKNLDNTGHTDIVARAIGAIDKNTEESFHALPTTMSAPIDEKWIAMAQWFIGDEKRERISSSLLESVPVETVTAVRDYEGSPLNTRMAEAREAIYLRRTRASSDESAATEQELLGKDIIAKHLGPAVGADIRLYILYNHRTNLRRLAVSYIKENYKELCPTLGSPQRNRLSRY
;
A
#
# COMPACT_ATOMS: atom_id res chain seq x y z
N MET A 1 -17.04 12.30 14.10
CA MET A 1 -15.98 13.34 14.10
C MET A 1 -14.61 12.69 14.31
N LYS A 2 -14.38 12.03 15.46
CA LYS A 2 -13.14 11.27 15.78
C LYS A 2 -12.62 10.39 14.63
N GLN A 3 -13.47 9.55 14.02
CA GLN A 3 -13.08 8.65 12.92
C GLN A 3 -12.39 9.36 11.74
N ARG A 4 -12.98 10.45 11.24
CA ARG A 4 -12.43 11.21 10.10
C ARG A 4 -11.15 11.92 10.49
N GLU A 5 -11.11 12.50 11.68
CA GLU A 5 -9.94 13.20 12.21
C GLU A 5 -8.75 12.25 12.38
N THR A 6 -8.95 11.12 13.05
CA THR A 6 -7.91 10.09 13.23
C THR A 6 -7.46 9.49 11.91
N TRP A 7 -8.38 9.21 10.97
CA TRP A 7 -8.02 8.74 9.64
C TRP A 7 -7.13 9.74 8.90
N LEU A 8 -7.47 11.03 8.96
CA LEU A 8 -6.66 12.09 8.35
C LEU A 8 -5.29 12.19 9.02
N ALA A 9 -5.23 12.09 10.34
CA ALA A 9 -3.98 12.13 11.09
C ALA A 9 -3.07 10.93 10.77
N ILE A 10 -3.62 9.72 10.68
CA ILE A 10 -2.88 8.51 10.24
C ILE A 10 -2.40 8.69 8.80
N ASN A 11 -3.26 9.12 7.89
CA ASN A 11 -2.88 9.23 6.48
C ASN A 11 -1.89 10.36 6.20
N ASN A 12 -1.86 11.39 7.04
CA ASN A 12 -0.91 12.48 6.98
C ASN A 12 0.19 12.36 8.06
N SER A 13 0.42 11.15 8.61
CA SER A 13 1.40 10.89 9.68
C SER A 13 2.79 11.44 9.35
N SER A 14 3.23 11.21 8.10
CA SER A 14 4.43 11.77 7.50
C SER A 14 4.26 11.92 5.98
N PRO A 15 5.01 12.82 5.33
CA PRO A 15 5.04 12.92 3.87
C PRO A 15 5.43 11.61 3.18
N PHE A 16 6.41 10.89 3.75
CA PHE A 16 6.83 9.58 3.26
C PHE A 16 5.70 8.54 3.36
N GLY A 17 5.10 8.41 4.54
CA GLY A 17 4.02 7.45 4.79
C GLY A 17 2.79 7.71 3.92
N GLN A 18 2.42 8.98 3.71
CA GLN A 18 1.34 9.36 2.80
C GLN A 18 1.64 8.90 1.37
N ALA A 19 2.83 9.23 0.86
CA ALA A 19 3.24 8.86 -0.49
C ALA A 19 3.27 7.33 -0.68
N MET A 20 3.77 6.57 0.30
CA MET A 20 3.80 5.11 0.24
C MET A 20 2.40 4.47 0.30
N ARG A 21 1.50 4.98 1.16
CA ARG A 21 0.12 4.47 1.25
C ARG A 21 -0.62 4.67 -0.06
N ASP A 22 -0.64 5.90 -0.58
CA ASP A 22 -1.29 6.21 -1.86
C ASP A 22 -0.74 5.31 -2.99
N ARG A 23 0.57 5.09 -3.01
CA ARG A 23 1.21 4.22 -4.00
C ARG A 23 0.87 2.77 -3.87
N SER A 24 0.90 2.22 -2.66
CA SER A 24 0.54 0.84 -2.40
C SER A 24 -0.89 0.55 -2.85
N GLU A 25 -1.84 1.45 -2.55
CA GLU A 25 -3.23 1.32 -2.95
C GLU A 25 -3.41 1.39 -4.48
N ILE A 26 -2.63 2.20 -5.19
CA ILE A 26 -2.70 2.27 -6.65
C ILE A 26 -2.00 1.07 -7.31
N LEU A 27 -0.80 0.68 -6.86
CA LEU A 27 0.04 -0.34 -7.50
C LEU A 27 -0.36 -1.78 -7.15
N VAL A 28 -0.88 -2.01 -5.94
CA VAL A 28 -1.38 -3.33 -5.49
C VAL A 28 -2.89 -3.43 -5.68
N GLY A 29 -3.58 -2.31 -5.91
CA GLY A 29 -5.03 -2.26 -6.11
C GLY A 29 -5.49 -2.60 -7.52
N MET A 30 -6.79 -2.36 -7.76
CA MET A 30 -7.50 -2.76 -8.99
C MET A 30 -7.18 -1.91 -10.24
N VAL A 31 -6.26 -0.95 -10.12
CA VAL A 31 -5.99 0.07 -11.15
C VAL A 31 -5.40 -0.54 -12.42
N GLU A 32 -4.51 -1.53 -12.29
CA GLU A 32 -3.98 -2.30 -13.43
C GLU A 32 -5.07 -3.15 -14.10
N ASP A 33 -5.89 -3.85 -13.32
CA ASP A 33 -6.93 -4.74 -13.84
C ASP A 33 -7.96 -3.99 -14.69
N GLU A 34 -8.38 -2.80 -14.24
CA GLU A 34 -9.32 -1.99 -15.02
C GLU A 34 -8.68 -1.35 -16.26
N LEU A 35 -7.38 -1.04 -16.22
CA LEU A 35 -6.66 -0.60 -17.43
C LEU A 35 -6.68 -1.71 -18.49
N ARG A 36 -6.30 -2.93 -18.09
CA ARG A 36 -6.26 -4.10 -18.97
C ARG A 36 -7.63 -4.36 -19.59
N ALA A 37 -8.66 -4.47 -18.74
CA ALA A 37 -10.03 -4.71 -19.20
C ALA A 37 -10.52 -3.62 -20.16
N ALA A 38 -10.16 -2.35 -19.92
CA ALA A 38 -10.56 -1.25 -20.78
C ALA A 38 -9.78 -1.24 -22.12
N LEU A 39 -8.47 -1.51 -22.12
CA LEU A 39 -7.68 -1.63 -23.35
C LEU A 39 -8.16 -2.79 -24.23
N ASP A 40 -8.42 -3.95 -23.63
CA ASP A 40 -8.99 -5.13 -24.31
C ASP A 40 -10.35 -4.79 -24.93
N HIS A 41 -11.21 -4.07 -24.19
CA HIS A 41 -12.52 -3.63 -24.69
C HIS A 41 -12.40 -2.68 -25.90
N HIS A 42 -11.40 -1.79 -25.88
CA HIS A 42 -11.13 -0.85 -26.96
C HIS A 42 -10.41 -1.46 -28.17
N GLY A 43 -10.20 -2.79 -28.16
CA GLY A 43 -9.55 -3.52 -29.23
C GLY A 43 -8.09 -3.11 -29.42
N CYS A 44 -7.52 -2.38 -28.46
CA CYS A 44 -6.11 -2.06 -28.47
C CYS A 44 -5.36 -3.37 -28.23
N PRO A 45 -4.52 -3.82 -29.16
CA PRO A 45 -3.68 -4.96 -28.89
C PRO A 45 -2.81 -4.57 -27.71
N ILE A 46 -3.09 -5.15 -26.55
CA ILE A 46 -2.07 -5.37 -25.54
C ILE A 46 -1.20 -6.47 -26.18
N ASP A 47 -0.44 -6.14 -27.23
CA ASP A 47 0.58 -7.01 -27.80
C ASP A 47 1.59 -7.21 -26.68
N SER A 48 1.35 -8.25 -25.88
CA SER A 48 1.65 -8.25 -24.46
C SER A 48 3.13 -7.99 -24.24
N PRO A 49 3.52 -6.78 -23.79
CA PRO A 49 4.76 -6.67 -23.08
C PRO A 49 4.59 -7.53 -21.83
N SER A 50 5.65 -8.22 -21.43
CA SER A 50 5.73 -8.87 -20.12
C SER A 50 5.22 -7.93 -19.01
N VAL A 51 4.72 -8.48 -17.90
CA VAL A 51 4.20 -7.66 -16.78
C VAL A 51 5.23 -6.60 -16.34
N ALA A 52 6.51 -6.98 -16.35
CA ALA A 52 7.66 -6.09 -16.28
C ALA A 52 7.58 -4.88 -17.21
N GLU A 53 7.56 -5.11 -18.52
CA GLU A 53 7.58 -4.04 -19.52
C GLU A 53 6.38 -3.10 -19.39
N ARG A 54 5.22 -3.60 -18.94
CA ARG A 54 4.04 -2.77 -18.70
C ARG A 54 4.18 -1.91 -17.44
N LEU A 55 4.47 -2.52 -16.29
CA LEU A 55 4.57 -1.81 -15.00
C LEU A 55 5.63 -0.71 -15.03
N PHE A 56 6.68 -0.90 -15.83
CA PHE A 56 7.78 0.06 -15.96
C PHE A 56 7.73 0.90 -17.24
N SER A 57 6.59 0.88 -17.95
CA SER A 57 6.38 1.77 -19.09
C SER A 57 6.00 3.18 -18.62
N PRO A 58 6.52 4.25 -19.26
CA PRO A 58 6.13 5.62 -18.95
C PRO A 58 4.61 5.87 -19.07
N GLN A 59 3.95 5.18 -20.01
CA GLN A 59 2.52 5.29 -20.24
C GLN A 59 1.70 4.71 -19.08
N TYR A 60 2.11 3.57 -18.53
CA TYR A 60 1.49 2.99 -17.35
C TYR A 60 1.69 3.89 -16.13
N TYR A 61 2.90 4.42 -15.92
CA TYR A 61 3.15 5.40 -14.85
C TYR A 61 2.23 6.62 -14.97
N LYS A 62 2.08 7.22 -16.16
CA LYS A 62 1.17 8.35 -16.41
C LYS A 62 -0.29 7.99 -16.10
N TYR A 63 -0.72 6.78 -16.46
CA TYR A 63 -2.05 6.28 -16.14
C TYR A 63 -2.26 6.12 -14.63
N VAL A 64 -1.32 5.47 -13.93
CA VAL A 64 -1.32 5.29 -12.46
C VAL A 64 -1.35 6.64 -11.75
N GLU A 65 -0.54 7.61 -12.16
CA GLU A 65 -0.57 8.98 -11.60
C GLU A 65 -1.93 9.64 -11.80
N THR A 66 -2.54 9.47 -12.97
CA THR A 66 -3.73 10.26 -13.34
C THR A 66 -4.99 9.59 -12.79
N VAL A 67 -5.25 8.37 -13.23
CA VAL A 67 -6.45 7.62 -12.88
C VAL A 67 -6.39 7.10 -11.45
N GLY A 68 -5.24 6.57 -11.03
CA GLY A 68 -5.06 6.06 -9.66
C GLY A 68 -5.24 7.15 -8.60
N ARG A 69 -4.62 8.32 -8.77
CA ARG A 69 -4.79 9.44 -7.83
C ARG A 69 -6.19 10.02 -7.83
N GLN A 70 -6.80 10.18 -9.02
CA GLN A 70 -8.19 10.66 -9.08
C GLN A 70 -9.13 9.67 -8.39
N TRP A 71 -8.95 8.37 -8.63
CA TRP A 71 -9.72 7.34 -7.97
C TRP A 71 -9.53 7.37 -6.45
N LEU A 72 -8.30 7.50 -5.95
CA LEU A 72 -8.07 7.65 -4.51
C LEU A 72 -8.74 8.89 -3.94
N ALA A 73 -8.64 10.04 -4.62
CA ALA A 73 -9.27 11.28 -4.18
C ALA A 73 -10.80 11.14 -4.07
N ASP A 74 -11.43 10.61 -5.13
CA ASP A 74 -12.88 10.36 -5.21
C ASP A 74 -13.38 9.39 -4.14
N ASN A 75 -12.50 8.51 -3.65
CA ASN A 75 -12.85 7.42 -2.75
C ASN A 75 -12.21 7.53 -1.36
N SER A 76 -11.51 8.62 -1.05
CA SER A 76 -10.87 8.84 0.26
C SER A 76 -11.84 8.71 1.43
N ALA A 77 -13.08 9.17 1.26
CA ALA A 77 -14.15 9.02 2.24
C ALA A 77 -14.49 7.55 2.54
N PHE A 78 -14.38 6.63 1.57
CA PHE A 78 -14.66 5.21 1.78
C PHE A 78 -13.68 4.56 2.76
N TYR A 79 -12.39 4.90 2.67
CA TYR A 79 -11.36 4.34 3.54
C TYR A 79 -11.58 4.74 5.01
N VAL A 80 -12.21 5.90 5.26
CA VAL A 80 -12.61 6.33 6.62
C VAL A 80 -13.66 5.37 7.21
N PHE A 81 -14.59 4.88 6.38
CA PHE A 81 -15.75 4.08 6.83
C PHE A 81 -15.56 2.57 6.76
N THR A 82 -14.46 2.09 6.17
CA THR A 82 -14.22 0.65 5.97
C THR A 82 -12.95 0.13 6.63
N ASN A 83 -12.21 0.99 7.33
CA ASN A 83 -11.08 0.58 8.14
C ASN A 83 -11.56 -0.03 9.48
N GLY A 84 -12.03 -1.28 9.42
CA GLY A 84 -12.56 -2.01 10.58
C GLY A 84 -11.63 -2.01 11.81
N PRO A 85 -10.31 -2.22 11.67
CA PRO A 85 -9.38 -2.07 12.79
C PRO A 85 -9.40 -0.70 13.46
N LEU A 86 -9.39 0.39 12.66
CA LEU A 86 -9.46 1.75 13.18
C LEU A 86 -10.80 2.00 13.90
N LEU A 87 -11.91 1.58 13.29
CA LEU A 87 -13.24 1.73 13.88
C LEU A 87 -13.35 1.00 15.21
N HIS A 88 -12.88 -0.25 15.27
CA HIS A 88 -12.84 -1.03 16.50
C HIS A 88 -11.96 -0.37 17.56
N ALA A 89 -10.76 0.07 17.19
CA ALA A 89 -9.85 0.74 18.12
C ALA A 89 -10.50 1.99 18.74
N LEU A 90 -11.10 2.85 17.93
CA LEU A 90 -11.74 4.08 18.40
C LEU A 90 -12.92 3.85 19.36
N GLU A 91 -13.63 2.73 19.25
CA GLU A 91 -14.70 2.36 20.19
C GLU A 91 -14.20 1.92 21.56
N HIS A 92 -12.94 1.47 21.64
CA HIS A 92 -12.34 0.88 22.85
C HIS A 92 -11.26 1.77 23.49
N LEU A 93 -11.09 2.99 22.98
CA LEU A 93 -10.23 4.00 23.60
C LEU A 93 -11.06 4.88 24.55
N SER A 94 -10.56 5.09 25.75
CA SER A 94 -11.00 6.18 26.61
C SER A 94 -10.64 7.55 25.98
N ASP A 95 -11.28 8.62 26.44
CA ASP A 95 -10.97 9.97 25.95
C ASP A 95 -9.50 10.37 26.21
N ALA A 96 -8.92 9.91 27.33
CA ALA A 96 -7.51 10.15 27.64
C ALA A 96 -6.57 9.41 26.68
N GLU A 97 -6.84 8.13 26.41
CA GLU A 97 -6.05 7.34 25.45
C GLU A 97 -6.19 7.84 24.01
N TYR A 98 -7.39 8.31 23.64
CA TYR A 98 -7.63 8.98 22.36
C TYR A 98 -6.77 10.25 22.24
N GLN A 99 -6.82 11.13 23.24
CA GLN A 99 -6.06 12.38 23.21
C GLN A 99 -4.55 12.11 23.15
N GLN A 100 -4.04 11.21 23.99
CA GLN A 100 -2.64 10.78 23.95
C GLN A 100 -2.23 10.27 22.57
N SER A 101 -3.05 9.42 21.95
CA SER A 101 -2.77 8.88 20.61
C SER A 101 -2.79 9.96 19.54
N MET A 102 -3.73 10.90 19.62
CA MET A 102 -3.83 12.02 18.68
C MET A 102 -2.67 13.00 18.83
N ASP A 103 -2.21 13.26 20.05
CA ASP A 103 -1.02 14.08 20.30
C ASP A 103 0.21 13.44 19.64
N LEU A 104 0.44 12.14 19.84
CA LEU A 104 1.54 11.41 19.19
C LEU A 104 1.43 11.43 17.64
N LEU A 105 0.22 11.33 17.11
CA LEU A 105 -0.06 11.34 15.67
C LEU A 105 0.12 12.72 15.02
N THR A 106 -0.14 13.80 15.74
CA THR A 106 -0.29 15.14 15.15
C THR A 106 0.75 16.14 15.62
N HIS A 107 1.47 15.89 16.71
CA HIS A 107 2.46 16.83 17.24
C HIS A 107 3.54 17.12 16.19
N PRO A 108 3.82 18.39 15.85
CA PRO A 108 4.81 18.76 14.83
C PRO A 108 6.20 18.18 15.12
N ASP A 109 6.68 18.28 16.37
CA ASP A 109 8.02 17.82 16.75
C ASP A 109 8.24 16.30 16.61
N LEU A 110 7.15 15.53 16.50
CA LEU A 110 7.20 14.08 16.33
C LEU A 110 7.15 13.65 14.85
N GLN A 111 7.12 14.59 13.89
CA GLN A 111 7.04 14.28 12.46
C GLN A 111 8.20 13.40 11.98
N TYR A 112 9.43 13.69 12.41
CA TYR A 112 10.59 12.88 12.04
C TYR A 112 10.46 11.45 12.59
N SER A 113 10.10 11.29 13.86
CA SER A 113 9.88 9.97 14.48
C SER A 113 8.77 9.18 13.78
N ARG A 114 7.64 9.82 13.44
CA ARG A 114 6.59 9.18 12.63
C ARG A 114 7.08 8.77 11.25
N THR A 115 7.95 9.56 10.63
CA THR A 115 8.56 9.22 9.34
C THR A 115 9.44 7.97 9.46
N ILE A 116 10.26 7.87 10.50
CA ILE A 116 11.06 6.67 10.77
C ILE A 116 10.18 5.45 11.00
N ALA A 117 9.09 5.59 11.76
CA ALA A 117 8.12 4.52 11.97
C ALA A 117 7.43 4.08 10.65
N ASP A 118 7.04 5.04 9.79
CA ASP A 118 6.44 4.76 8.48
C ASP A 118 7.45 4.06 7.53
N ILE A 119 8.72 4.46 7.53
CA ILE A 119 9.80 3.78 6.78
C ILE A 119 9.96 2.35 7.27
N ARG A 120 10.08 2.15 8.58
CA ARG A 120 10.22 0.82 9.18
C ARG A 120 9.04 -0.08 8.86
N SER A 121 7.81 0.41 9.02
CA SER A 121 6.59 -0.32 8.66
C SER A 121 6.56 -0.68 7.17
N THR A 122 7.07 0.21 6.30
CA THR A 122 7.16 -0.04 4.86
C THR A 122 8.20 -1.12 4.54
N VAL A 123 9.38 -1.10 5.17
CA VAL A 123 10.38 -2.17 5.10
C VAL A 123 9.75 -3.49 5.55
N ASP A 124 9.04 -3.49 6.67
CA ASP A 124 8.40 -4.69 7.20
C ASP A 124 7.36 -5.25 6.22
N TRP A 125 6.57 -4.38 5.60
CA TRP A 125 5.54 -4.77 4.65
C TRP A 125 6.12 -5.26 3.31
N LEU A 126 6.98 -4.48 2.66
CA LEU A 126 7.57 -4.77 1.34
C LEU A 126 8.30 -6.12 1.32
N PHE A 127 8.98 -6.43 2.42
CA PHE A 127 9.88 -7.58 2.51
C PHE A 127 9.32 -8.71 3.37
N SER A 128 8.05 -8.62 3.77
CA SER A 128 7.36 -9.76 4.36
C SER A 128 7.05 -10.84 3.32
N GLU A 129 7.18 -12.10 3.72
CA GLU A 129 6.68 -13.24 2.94
C GLU A 129 5.14 -13.22 2.78
N ARG A 130 4.43 -12.45 3.63
CA ARG A 130 2.97 -12.29 3.64
C ARG A 130 2.41 -11.64 2.36
N LEU A 131 3.22 -10.90 1.61
CA LEU A 131 2.87 -10.46 0.24
C LEU A 131 3.02 -11.57 -0.82
N GLY A 132 3.14 -12.83 -0.39
CA GLY A 132 3.16 -14.00 -1.26
C GLY A 132 4.53 -14.24 -1.89
N TYR A 133 5.11 -15.41 -1.61
CA TYR A 133 5.86 -16.12 -2.62
C TYR A 133 4.93 -16.35 -3.84
N PRO A 134 5.44 -16.31 -5.08
CA PRO A 134 4.62 -16.12 -6.28
C PRO A 134 3.67 -17.29 -6.50
N ARG A 135 2.36 -17.04 -6.41
CA ARG A 135 1.36 -17.92 -7.04
C ARG A 135 1.14 -17.57 -8.52
N SER A 136 1.64 -16.42 -8.96
CA SER A 136 1.76 -15.98 -10.36
C SER A 136 3.01 -15.12 -10.53
N GLY A 137 3.65 -15.17 -11.71
CA GLY A 137 4.85 -14.38 -12.03
C GLY A 137 4.67 -12.86 -11.91
N ASP A 138 3.44 -12.39 -11.87
CA ASP A 138 3.06 -10.97 -11.78
C ASP A 138 3.43 -10.34 -10.42
N SER A 139 3.43 -11.15 -9.35
CA SER A 139 3.69 -10.69 -7.97
C SER A 139 5.14 -10.20 -7.74
N VAL A 140 6.12 -10.72 -8.48
CA VAL A 140 7.53 -10.32 -8.36
C VAL A 140 7.73 -8.91 -8.91
N TYR A 141 7.11 -8.59 -10.05
CA TYR A 141 7.24 -7.28 -10.68
C TYR A 141 6.47 -6.18 -9.92
N GLN A 142 5.35 -6.54 -9.27
CA GLN A 142 4.65 -5.63 -8.37
C GLN A 142 5.50 -5.28 -7.14
N LYS A 143 6.15 -6.27 -6.51
CA LYS A 143 7.12 -6.02 -5.43
C LYS A 143 8.28 -5.16 -5.87
N LEU A 144 8.80 -5.42 -7.08
CA LEU A 144 9.86 -4.60 -7.68
C LEU A 144 9.40 -3.15 -7.92
N ALA A 145 8.17 -2.95 -8.41
CA ALA A 145 7.60 -1.62 -8.59
C ALA A 145 7.43 -0.88 -7.27
N MET A 146 6.98 -1.59 -6.23
CA MET A 146 6.88 -1.03 -4.88
C MET A 146 8.27 -0.67 -4.30
N LEU A 147 9.30 -1.47 -4.56
CA LEU A 147 10.68 -1.17 -4.15
C LEU A 147 11.24 0.07 -4.88
N VAL A 148 10.94 0.23 -6.17
CA VAL A 148 11.30 1.43 -6.94
C VAL A 148 10.61 2.67 -6.35
N GLU A 149 9.31 2.59 -6.05
CA GLU A 149 8.59 3.70 -5.39
C GLU A 149 9.11 3.98 -3.97
N PHE A 150 9.51 2.95 -3.23
CA PHE A 150 10.14 3.11 -1.93
C PHE A 150 11.43 3.94 -2.04
N LYS A 151 12.36 3.55 -2.92
CA LYS A 151 13.60 4.32 -3.17
C LYS A 151 13.30 5.75 -3.60
N LYS A 152 12.37 5.94 -4.54
CA LYS A 152 11.94 7.26 -5.02
C LYS A 152 11.41 8.14 -3.89
N ASN A 153 10.55 7.59 -3.03
CA ASN A 153 9.98 8.34 -1.92
C ASN A 153 11.02 8.64 -0.84
N LEU A 154 11.97 7.74 -0.58
CA LEU A 154 13.11 8.03 0.29
C LEU A 154 13.97 9.17 -0.26
N ASP A 155 14.29 9.17 -1.55
CA ASP A 155 15.07 10.25 -2.16
C ASP A 155 14.30 11.58 -2.10
N ASN A 156 13.01 11.58 -2.45
CA ASN A 156 12.17 12.79 -2.42
C ASN A 156 11.98 13.37 -1.01
N THR A 157 12.06 12.53 0.02
CA THR A 157 11.91 12.94 1.42
C THR A 157 13.24 13.10 2.16
N GLY A 158 14.37 12.86 1.50
CA GLY A 158 15.71 12.99 2.09
C GLY A 158 16.06 11.88 3.09
N HIS A 159 15.49 10.69 2.94
CA HIS A 159 15.66 9.56 3.86
C HIS A 159 16.40 8.35 3.25
N THR A 160 17.03 8.51 2.09
CA THR A 160 17.82 7.43 1.49
C THR A 160 19.03 7.06 2.33
N ASP A 161 19.78 8.05 2.82
CA ASP A 161 21.03 7.80 3.55
C ASP A 161 20.82 7.00 4.84
N ILE A 162 19.71 7.24 5.55
CA ILE A 162 19.40 6.50 6.78
C ILE A 162 19.06 5.04 6.49
N VAL A 163 18.29 4.77 5.43
CA VAL A 163 17.96 3.41 5.02
C VAL A 163 19.21 2.69 4.49
N ALA A 164 20.03 3.38 3.71
CA ALA A 164 21.28 2.83 3.20
C ALA A 164 22.27 2.49 4.32
N ARG A 165 22.42 3.34 5.34
CA ARG A 165 23.23 3.01 6.54
C ARG A 165 22.69 1.79 7.29
N ALA A 166 21.37 1.67 7.42
CA ALA A 166 20.76 0.49 8.03
C ALA A 166 21.01 -0.79 7.24
N ILE A 167 21.02 -0.71 5.89
CA ILE A 167 21.45 -1.80 5.01
C ILE A 167 22.95 -2.09 5.20
N GLY A 168 23.79 -1.06 5.29
CA GLY A 168 25.25 -1.17 5.45
C GLY A 168 25.72 -1.79 6.76
N ALA A 169 24.91 -1.63 7.82
CA ALA A 169 25.11 -2.35 9.09
C ALA A 169 25.01 -3.88 8.93
N ILE A 170 24.32 -4.35 7.89
CA ILE A 170 24.14 -5.77 7.55
C ILE A 170 25.14 -6.19 6.47
N ASP A 171 25.25 -5.40 5.39
CA ASP A 171 26.09 -5.66 4.22
C ASP A 171 26.50 -4.34 3.54
N LYS A 172 27.78 -3.99 3.68
CA LYS A 172 28.37 -2.77 3.11
C LYS A 172 28.30 -2.70 1.59
N ASN A 173 28.44 -3.82 0.88
CA ASN A 173 28.40 -3.81 -0.59
C ASN A 173 26.97 -3.51 -1.09
N THR A 174 25.97 -3.91 -0.30
CA THR A 174 24.57 -3.65 -0.59
C THR A 174 24.19 -2.21 -0.27
N GLU A 175 24.80 -1.57 0.74
CA GLU A 175 24.63 -0.12 0.99
C GLU A 175 25.00 0.70 -0.24
N GLU A 176 26.21 0.49 -0.78
CA GLU A 176 26.67 1.20 -1.99
C GLU A 176 25.75 0.91 -3.19
N SER A 177 25.33 -0.35 -3.33
CA SER A 177 24.41 -0.77 -4.39
C SER A 177 23.06 -0.07 -4.26
N PHE A 178 22.49 0.02 -3.06
CA PHE A 178 21.21 0.69 -2.80
C PHE A 178 21.30 2.19 -3.06
N HIS A 179 22.40 2.82 -2.64
CA HIS A 179 22.66 4.23 -2.94
C HIS A 179 22.74 4.51 -4.43
N ALA A 180 23.42 3.65 -5.19
CA ALA A 180 23.65 3.82 -6.61
C ALA A 180 22.42 3.52 -7.48
N LEU A 181 21.34 2.96 -6.92
CA LEU A 181 20.11 2.70 -7.66
C LEU A 181 19.44 4.03 -8.07
N PRO A 182 18.98 4.14 -9.33
CA PRO A 182 18.20 5.30 -9.77
C PRO A 182 16.86 5.40 -9.03
N THR A 183 16.22 6.56 -9.03
CA THR A 183 14.86 6.76 -8.47
C THR A 183 13.74 6.23 -9.37
N THR A 184 14.06 5.83 -10.59
CA THR A 184 13.10 5.36 -11.59
C THR A 184 13.65 4.14 -12.28
N MET A 185 12.76 3.23 -12.67
CA MET A 185 13.10 2.12 -13.56
C MET A 185 12.30 2.25 -14.86
N SER A 186 12.94 1.94 -15.98
CA SER A 186 12.31 1.82 -17.29
C SER A 186 12.55 0.40 -17.80
N ALA A 187 11.70 -0.07 -18.70
CA ALA A 187 11.96 -1.33 -19.41
C ALA A 187 13.13 -1.15 -20.42
N PRO A 188 14.00 -2.16 -20.61
CA PRO A 188 14.03 -3.46 -19.94
C PRO A 188 14.49 -3.35 -18.47
N ILE A 189 14.02 -4.27 -17.61
CA ILE A 189 14.35 -4.26 -16.17
C ILE A 189 15.88 -4.35 -15.98
N ASP A 190 16.42 -3.42 -15.19
CA ASP A 190 17.82 -3.41 -14.78
C ASP A 190 18.11 -4.55 -13.80
N GLU A 191 19.14 -5.35 -14.09
CA GLU A 191 19.59 -6.46 -13.22
C GLU A 191 19.94 -5.99 -11.81
N LYS A 192 20.37 -4.74 -11.62
CA LYS A 192 20.65 -4.16 -10.30
C LYS A 192 19.40 -4.10 -9.42
N TRP A 193 18.25 -3.77 -10.01
CA TRP A 193 16.98 -3.74 -9.31
C TRP A 193 16.52 -5.14 -8.91
N ILE A 194 16.71 -6.12 -9.79
CA ILE A 194 16.43 -7.53 -9.49
C ILE A 194 17.33 -8.03 -8.37
N ALA A 195 18.64 -7.78 -8.44
CA ALA A 195 19.59 -8.16 -7.42
C ALA A 195 19.25 -7.54 -6.06
N MET A 196 18.86 -6.26 -6.04
CA MET A 196 18.40 -5.59 -4.83
C MET A 196 17.14 -6.24 -4.26
N ALA A 197 16.12 -6.46 -5.09
CA ALA A 197 14.89 -7.11 -4.66
C ALA A 197 15.14 -8.52 -4.11
N GLN A 198 16.03 -9.29 -4.74
CA GLN A 198 16.46 -10.61 -4.26
C GLN A 198 17.22 -10.53 -2.94
N TRP A 199 18.08 -9.52 -2.76
CA TRP A 199 18.79 -9.33 -1.51
C TRP A 199 17.83 -9.09 -0.36
N PHE A 200 16.76 -8.31 -0.58
CA PHE A 200 15.73 -8.07 0.43
C PHE A 200 14.85 -9.29 0.76
N ILE A 201 14.95 -10.40 0.02
CA ILE A 201 14.15 -11.62 0.32
C ILE A 201 14.67 -12.27 1.62
N GLY A 202 13.74 -12.49 2.55
CA GLY A 202 13.91 -13.28 3.77
C GLY A 202 13.57 -12.49 5.04
N ASP A 203 12.78 -13.11 5.92
CA ASP A 203 12.30 -12.50 7.17
C ASP A 203 13.44 -12.02 8.09
N GLU A 204 14.58 -12.73 8.12
CA GLU A 204 15.74 -12.35 8.94
C GLU A 204 16.31 -10.99 8.54
N LYS A 205 16.41 -10.69 7.22
CA LYS A 205 16.96 -9.43 6.75
C LYS A 205 16.03 -8.27 7.04
N ARG A 206 14.72 -8.46 6.85
CA ARG A 206 13.69 -7.48 7.22
C ARG A 206 13.87 -7.03 8.67
N GLU A 207 13.91 -7.98 9.61
CA GLU A 207 14.03 -7.68 11.04
C GLU A 207 15.35 -6.98 11.38
N ARG A 208 16.45 -7.39 10.73
CA ARG A 208 17.75 -6.75 10.90
C ARG A 208 17.78 -5.33 10.36
N ILE A 209 17.14 -5.04 9.22
CA ILE A 209 17.05 -3.69 8.66
C ILE A 209 16.20 -2.81 9.58
N SER A 210 15.03 -3.31 9.98
CA SER A 210 14.14 -2.61 10.92
C SER A 210 14.82 -2.30 12.26
N SER A 211 15.66 -3.19 12.77
CA SER A 211 16.48 -2.95 13.96
C SER A 211 17.59 -1.92 13.70
N SER A 212 18.34 -2.07 12.61
CA SER A 212 19.45 -1.18 12.24
C SER A 212 18.98 0.25 11.92
N LEU A 213 17.75 0.42 11.44
CA LEU A 213 17.13 1.74 11.24
C LEU A 213 17.01 2.52 12.55
N LEU A 214 16.60 1.87 13.64
CA LEU A 214 16.49 2.50 14.95
C LEU A 214 17.87 2.79 15.57
N GLU A 215 18.87 1.96 15.28
CA GLU A 215 20.25 2.19 15.71
C GLU A 215 20.92 3.36 14.93
N SER A 216 20.36 3.71 13.77
CA SER A 216 20.88 4.77 12.90
C SER A 216 20.33 6.17 13.21
N VAL A 217 19.54 6.32 14.28
CA VAL A 217 18.93 7.60 14.71
C VAL A 217 19.23 7.91 16.17
N PRO A 218 19.09 9.18 16.60
CA PRO A 218 19.27 9.56 18.01
C PRO A 218 18.31 8.80 18.94
N VAL A 219 18.76 8.54 20.18
CA VAL A 219 18.00 7.80 21.19
C VAL A 219 16.63 8.44 21.47
N GLU A 220 16.55 9.76 21.44
CA GLU A 220 15.30 10.50 21.62
C GLU A 220 14.30 10.19 20.50
N THR A 221 14.79 10.00 19.26
CA THR A 221 13.97 9.57 18.13
C THR A 221 13.50 8.13 18.34
N VAL A 222 14.37 7.23 18.81
CA VAL A 222 13.99 5.84 19.11
C VAL A 222 12.87 5.77 20.14
N THR A 223 12.99 6.54 21.23
CA THR A 223 11.95 6.62 22.26
C THR A 223 10.64 7.12 21.68
N ALA A 224 10.67 8.22 20.91
CA ALA A 224 9.48 8.77 20.27
C ALA A 224 8.83 7.82 19.25
N VAL A 225 9.63 7.05 18.50
CA VAL A 225 9.13 5.99 17.60
C VAL A 225 8.39 4.92 18.40
N ARG A 226 9.00 4.45 19.50
CA ARG A 226 8.41 3.42 20.37
C ARG A 226 7.13 3.90 21.05
N ASP A 227 7.09 5.14 21.51
CA ASP A 227 5.88 5.74 22.10
C ASP A 227 4.76 5.85 21.06
N TYR A 228 5.10 6.26 19.83
CA TYR A 228 4.15 6.32 18.72
C TYR A 228 3.60 4.94 18.34
N GLU A 229 4.48 3.96 18.07
CA GLU A 229 4.10 2.59 17.70
C GLU A 229 3.35 1.88 18.83
N GLY A 230 3.74 2.14 20.08
CA GLY A 230 3.10 1.62 21.30
C GLY A 230 1.91 2.44 21.79
N SER A 231 1.46 3.44 21.03
CA SER A 231 0.29 4.23 21.43
C SER A 231 -0.96 3.35 21.60
N PRO A 232 -1.90 3.73 22.48
CA PRO A 232 -3.13 2.97 22.68
C PRO A 232 -3.88 2.67 21.38
N LEU A 233 -3.96 3.66 20.48
CA LEU A 233 -4.56 3.49 19.16
C LEU A 233 -3.85 2.44 18.32
N ASN A 234 -2.52 2.52 18.17
CA ASN A 234 -1.76 1.57 17.35
C ASN A 234 -1.81 0.15 17.92
N THR A 235 -1.75 0.02 19.25
CA THR A 235 -1.89 -1.27 19.96
C THR A 235 -3.26 -1.90 19.65
N ARG A 236 -4.35 -1.16 19.85
CA ARG A 236 -5.72 -1.64 19.55
C ARG A 236 -5.91 -1.97 18.07
N MET A 237 -5.33 -1.17 17.17
CA MET A 237 -5.38 -1.44 15.73
C MET A 237 -4.59 -2.71 15.36
N ALA A 238 -3.46 -2.98 16.00
CA ALA A 238 -2.68 -4.20 15.80
C ALA A 238 -3.44 -5.44 16.31
N GLU A 239 -4.01 -5.37 17.52
CA GLU A 239 -4.88 -6.42 18.09
C GLU A 239 -6.05 -6.73 17.14
N ALA A 240 -6.74 -5.70 16.65
CA ALA A 240 -7.85 -5.86 15.72
C ALA A 240 -7.44 -6.49 14.38
N ARG A 241 -6.29 -6.08 13.82
CA ARG A 241 -5.75 -6.64 12.57
C ARG A 241 -5.40 -8.12 12.73
N GLU A 242 -4.74 -8.48 13.83
CA GLU A 242 -4.34 -9.87 14.10
C GLU A 242 -5.58 -10.75 14.30
N ALA A 243 -6.56 -10.29 15.09
CA ALA A 243 -7.82 -10.99 15.29
C ALA A 243 -8.55 -11.26 13.95
N ILE A 244 -8.66 -10.23 13.09
CA ILE A 244 -9.24 -10.38 11.73
C ILE A 244 -8.44 -11.39 10.90
N TYR A 245 -7.11 -11.32 10.94
CA TYR A 245 -6.22 -12.22 10.19
C TYR A 245 -6.44 -13.68 10.61
N LEU A 246 -6.32 -13.97 11.91
CA LEU A 246 -6.52 -15.32 12.47
C LEU A 246 -7.89 -15.89 12.08
N ARG A 247 -8.95 -15.07 12.18
CA ARG A 247 -10.29 -15.48 11.77
C ARG A 247 -10.37 -15.81 10.27
N ARG A 248 -9.73 -15.02 9.40
CA ARG A 248 -9.76 -15.24 7.94
C ARG A 248 -8.93 -16.44 7.50
N THR A 249 -7.85 -16.76 8.19
CA THR A 249 -6.97 -17.88 7.88
C THR A 249 -7.41 -19.20 8.52
N ARG A 250 -8.45 -19.18 9.35
CA ARG A 250 -9.01 -20.39 9.95
C ARG A 250 -9.56 -21.32 8.86
N ALA A 251 -9.06 -22.55 8.84
CA ALA A 251 -9.48 -23.58 7.86
C ALA A 251 -10.80 -24.28 8.25
N SER A 252 -11.16 -24.31 9.53
CA SER A 252 -12.35 -25.01 10.04
C SER A 252 -13.56 -24.09 10.19
N SER A 253 -14.72 -24.57 9.73
CA SER A 253 -16.03 -23.94 9.96
C SER A 253 -16.60 -24.20 11.35
N ASP A 254 -15.99 -25.09 12.14
CA ASP A 254 -16.42 -25.36 13.52
C ASP A 254 -16.05 -24.18 14.44
N GLU A 255 -17.08 -23.50 14.94
CA GLU A 255 -16.95 -22.34 15.81
C GLU A 255 -16.66 -22.72 17.26
N SER A 256 -16.97 -23.94 17.68
CA SER A 256 -16.77 -24.38 19.07
C SER A 256 -15.29 -24.51 19.45
N ALA A 257 -14.41 -24.63 18.45
CA ALA A 257 -12.96 -24.66 18.61
C ALA A 257 -12.30 -23.31 18.27
N ALA A 258 -13.04 -22.20 18.21
CA ALA A 258 -12.47 -20.88 17.95
C ALA A 258 -11.83 -20.30 19.22
N THR A 259 -10.60 -19.80 19.09
CA THR A 259 -9.93 -19.03 20.15
C THR A 259 -10.62 -17.70 20.38
N GLU A 260 -10.39 -17.09 21.54
CA GLU A 260 -10.93 -15.77 21.88
C GLU A 260 -10.56 -14.70 20.83
N GLN A 261 -9.32 -14.73 20.33
CA GLN A 261 -8.88 -13.81 19.28
C GLN A 261 -9.60 -14.05 17.94
N GLU A 262 -9.91 -15.30 17.57
CA GLU A 262 -10.68 -15.58 16.37
C GLU A 262 -12.15 -15.16 16.51
N LEU A 263 -12.72 -15.28 17.71
CA LEU A 263 -14.07 -14.79 18.03
C LEU A 263 -14.12 -13.25 17.98
N LEU A 264 -13.13 -12.57 18.58
CA LEU A 264 -12.97 -11.13 18.44
C LEU A 264 -12.85 -10.72 16.96
N GLY A 265 -12.06 -11.46 16.18
CA GLY A 265 -11.92 -11.24 14.74
C GLY A 265 -13.24 -11.39 13.99
N LYS A 266 -14.05 -12.39 14.34
CA LYS A 266 -15.40 -12.59 13.81
C LYS A 266 -16.30 -11.40 14.16
N ASP A 267 -16.26 -10.90 15.39
CA ASP A 267 -17.10 -9.79 15.84
C ASP A 267 -16.72 -8.47 15.17
N ILE A 268 -15.41 -8.18 15.08
CA ILE A 268 -14.90 -7.03 14.33
C ILE A 268 -15.33 -7.13 12.87
N ILE A 269 -15.20 -8.32 12.27
CA ILE A 269 -15.68 -8.54 10.91
C ILE A 269 -17.17 -8.30 10.84
N ALA A 270 -18.00 -8.88 11.70
CA ALA A 270 -19.46 -8.74 11.64
C ALA A 270 -19.93 -7.28 11.81
N LYS A 271 -19.36 -6.57 12.79
CA LYS A 271 -19.76 -5.21 13.18
C LYS A 271 -19.23 -4.13 12.24
N HIS A 272 -17.99 -4.28 11.77
CA HIS A 272 -17.30 -3.22 11.01
C HIS A 272 -16.97 -3.61 9.56
N LEU A 273 -17.02 -4.90 9.21
CA LEU A 273 -16.61 -5.40 7.88
C LEU A 273 -17.64 -6.37 7.23
N GLY A 274 -18.81 -6.57 7.84
CA GLY A 274 -19.65 -7.77 7.70
C GLY A 274 -21.16 -7.49 7.62
N PRO A 275 -21.98 -8.54 7.43
CA PRO A 275 -23.15 -8.53 6.53
C PRO A 275 -24.31 -7.61 6.93
N ALA A 276 -24.32 -7.07 8.16
CA ALA A 276 -25.36 -6.16 8.66
C ALA A 276 -25.20 -4.72 8.16
N VAL A 277 -24.00 -4.32 7.68
CA VAL A 277 -23.85 -3.12 6.83
C VAL A 277 -24.27 -3.44 5.39
N GLY A 278 -24.76 -4.66 5.10
CA GLY A 278 -25.21 -5.12 3.80
C GLY A 278 -24.06 -5.72 2.98
N ALA A 279 -24.06 -7.03 2.79
CA ALA A 279 -23.28 -7.65 1.71
C ALA A 279 -23.56 -6.93 0.36
N ASP A 280 -24.78 -6.42 0.20
CA ASP A 280 -25.19 -5.53 -0.89
C ASP A 280 -24.49 -4.19 -0.87
N ILE A 281 -24.29 -3.52 0.26
CA ILE A 281 -23.57 -2.23 0.32
C ILE A 281 -22.08 -2.44 0.06
N ARG A 282 -21.45 -3.50 0.57
CA ARG A 282 -20.03 -3.76 0.25
C ARG A 282 -19.84 -4.18 -1.20
N LEU A 283 -20.73 -5.02 -1.76
CA LEU A 283 -20.73 -5.34 -3.19
C LEU A 283 -21.07 -4.12 -4.03
N TYR A 284 -22.04 -3.30 -3.62
CA TYR A 284 -22.44 -2.04 -4.27
C TYR A 284 -21.32 -1.02 -4.22
N ILE A 285 -20.59 -0.93 -3.11
CA ILE A 285 -19.46 -0.03 -2.97
C ILE A 285 -18.27 -0.57 -3.76
N LEU A 286 -17.87 -1.83 -3.64
CA LEU A 286 -16.85 -2.43 -4.50
C LEU A 286 -17.22 -2.31 -5.99
N TYR A 287 -18.49 -2.49 -6.33
CA TYR A 287 -19.05 -2.28 -7.65
C TYR A 287 -18.94 -0.81 -8.07
N ASN A 288 -19.28 0.16 -7.22
CA ASN A 288 -19.17 1.58 -7.50
C ASN A 288 -17.71 2.05 -7.61
N HIS A 289 -16.81 1.56 -6.76
CA HIS A 289 -15.38 1.81 -6.84
C HIS A 289 -14.82 1.31 -8.16
N ARG A 290 -15.14 0.06 -8.50
CA ARG A 290 -14.75 -0.56 -9.76
C ARG A 290 -15.37 0.14 -10.96
N THR A 291 -16.63 0.55 -10.86
CA THR A 291 -17.34 1.29 -11.91
C THR A 291 -16.75 2.68 -12.10
N ASN A 292 -16.44 3.42 -11.03
CA ASN A 292 -15.80 4.72 -11.13
C ASN A 292 -14.39 4.58 -11.71
N LEU A 293 -13.59 3.63 -11.21
CA LEU A 293 -12.26 3.35 -11.73
C LEU A 293 -12.30 2.98 -13.21
N ARG A 294 -13.23 2.12 -13.62
CA ARG A 294 -13.46 1.75 -15.02
C ARG A 294 -13.84 2.97 -15.87
N ARG A 295 -14.73 3.82 -15.38
CA ARG A 295 -15.13 5.06 -16.06
C ARG A 295 -13.94 5.98 -16.27
N LEU A 296 -13.10 6.16 -15.24
CA LEU A 296 -11.86 6.94 -15.32
C LEU A 296 -10.88 6.32 -16.33
N ALA A 297 -10.71 4.99 -16.31
CA ALA A 297 -9.84 4.27 -17.24
C ALA A 297 -10.29 4.42 -18.70
N VAL A 298 -11.60 4.27 -18.97
CA VAL A 298 -12.18 4.47 -20.31
C VAL A 298 -12.02 5.93 -20.77
N SER A 299 -12.22 6.91 -19.88
CA SER A 299 -12.00 8.33 -20.22
C SER A 299 -10.54 8.57 -20.60
N TYR A 300 -9.62 8.07 -19.79
CA TYR A 300 -8.18 8.19 -20.02
C TYR A 300 -7.76 7.56 -21.35
N ILE A 301 -8.24 6.35 -21.67
CA ILE A 301 -7.93 5.69 -22.95
C ILE A 301 -8.45 6.49 -24.13
N LYS A 302 -9.66 7.05 -24.05
CA LYS A 302 -10.21 7.88 -25.15
C LYS A 302 -9.34 9.10 -25.43
N GLU A 303 -8.82 9.74 -24.39
CA GLU A 303 -7.97 10.92 -24.48
C GLU A 303 -6.55 10.59 -24.93
N ASN A 304 -6.02 9.43 -24.52
CA ASN A 304 -4.63 9.01 -24.78
C ASN A 304 -4.54 7.87 -25.81
N TYR A 305 -5.57 7.65 -26.63
CA TYR A 305 -5.72 6.47 -27.49
C TYR A 305 -4.52 6.24 -28.41
N LYS A 306 -3.99 7.32 -29.00
CA LYS A 306 -2.85 7.22 -29.93
C LYS A 306 -1.54 6.84 -29.22
N GLU A 307 -1.37 7.24 -27.96
CA GLU A 307 -0.19 6.91 -27.16
C GLU A 307 -0.27 5.46 -26.64
N LEU A 308 -1.48 5.00 -26.30
CA LEU A 308 -1.71 3.67 -25.72
C LEU A 308 -1.93 2.58 -26.77
N CYS A 309 -2.38 2.95 -27.98
CA CYS A 309 -2.76 2.02 -29.05
C CYS A 309 -2.15 2.45 -30.41
N PRO A 310 -0.81 2.63 -30.52
CA PRO A 310 -0.16 3.26 -31.66
C PRO A 310 -0.30 2.48 -32.98
N THR A 311 -0.56 1.17 -32.91
CA THR A 311 -0.74 0.29 -34.08
C THR A 311 -2.13 0.38 -34.70
N LEU A 312 -3.09 1.03 -34.03
CA LEU A 312 -4.44 1.27 -34.55
C LEU A 312 -4.59 2.75 -34.89
N GLY A 313 -4.52 3.08 -36.18
CA GLY A 313 -4.51 4.46 -36.68
C GLY A 313 -5.74 5.32 -36.36
N SER A 314 -6.79 4.80 -35.71
CA SER A 314 -7.91 5.54 -35.13
C SER A 314 -8.74 4.64 -34.20
N PRO A 315 -9.40 5.20 -33.16
CA PRO A 315 -10.31 4.42 -32.31
C PRO A 315 -11.40 3.81 -33.18
N GLN A 316 -11.50 2.48 -33.19
CA GLN A 316 -12.59 1.80 -33.87
C GLN A 316 -13.91 2.26 -33.23
N ARG A 317 -14.64 3.12 -33.95
CA ARG A 317 -16.06 3.37 -33.70
C ARG A 317 -16.76 2.03 -33.91
N ASN A 318 -16.95 1.23 -32.86
CA ASN A 318 -18.09 0.32 -32.67
C ASN A 318 -17.75 -0.79 -31.65
N ARG A 319 -17.86 -0.48 -30.35
CA ARG A 319 -18.41 -1.37 -29.30
C ARG A 319 -19.11 -0.60 -28.16
N LEU A 320 -19.58 0.63 -28.42
CA LEU A 320 -20.16 1.52 -27.40
C LEU A 320 -21.62 1.22 -27.02
N SER A 321 -22.25 0.16 -27.54
CA SER A 321 -23.70 -0.03 -27.31
C SER A 321 -24.09 -0.81 -26.06
N ARG A 322 -23.13 -1.38 -25.30
CA ARG A 322 -23.43 -2.11 -24.06
C ARG A 322 -22.27 -2.10 -23.07
N TYR A 323 -22.03 -0.97 -22.40
CA TYR A 323 -21.38 -0.89 -21.09
C TYR A 323 -21.85 0.38 -20.38
#